data_AF-A0A1H2J4Y3-F1
#
_entry.id   AF-A0A1H2J4Y3-F1
#
_cell.length_a   1.000
_cell.length_b   1.000
_cell.length_c   1.000
_cell.angle_alpha   90.00
_cell.angle_beta   90.00
_cell.angle_gamma   90.00
#
_symmetry.space_group_name_H-M   'P 1'
#
loop_
_entity.id
_entity.type
_entity.pdbx_description
1 polymer ?
#
loop_
_entity_poly.entity_id
_entity_poly.type
_entity_poly.pdbx_seq_one_letter_code
_entity_poly.pdbx_strand_id
1 'polypeptide(L)'
;MSSTADNTTVIVAGARTPFGRLLGSLKDFSGVDLGAVAIQGALEKSGVPASEVQYVIMGQVLTAGAGQMPARQAAIKAGIGWDVPTLTINKMCLSGIDAIALADQLIRAGEFDVVVAGGQESMTQAPHLLQGSRSGFKYGNTELTDHMAFDGLHDAFTDQPMGALTEQGNDKDGFTREQQDEFAARSHQLAAAAWKNGVFDDEVVPVSIPQRKGDPIQFTEDEGIRANTTAESLGGLRPAFRKDGTITAGNSSQISDGAAAVVVMSKAKAEELGVTWLAEIGAHGVVAGPDSSLQAQPANAIIKACDREGIAPRTSTSSRSTRRSPPSAWPRPSSSASTRTRSTSTVAPSPSVTRSAPPVPASPSTSRSNCSAAAAVSARPHCAVPVDRATR
;
A
#
# COMPACT_ATOMS: atom_id res chain seq x y z
N MET A 1 -0.37 37.41 -24.05
CA MET A 1 0.34 36.12 -23.95
C MET A 1 0.17 35.65 -22.52
N SER A 2 -0.81 34.79 -22.26
CA SER A 2 -0.98 34.19 -20.93
C SER A 2 0.26 33.33 -20.68
N SER A 3 1.05 33.61 -19.65
CA SER A 3 2.04 32.65 -19.19
C SER A 3 1.29 31.35 -18.95
N THR A 4 1.60 30.30 -19.69
CA THR A 4 1.20 28.95 -19.30
C THR A 4 1.81 28.75 -17.93
N ALA A 5 0.98 28.73 -16.89
CA ALA A 5 1.44 28.43 -15.54
C ALA A 5 2.26 27.14 -15.59
N ASP A 6 3.37 27.12 -14.87
CA ASP A 6 4.20 25.92 -14.76
C ASP A 6 3.41 24.87 -13.98
N ASN A 7 2.65 24.04 -14.70
CA ASN A 7 1.83 22.97 -14.16
C ASN A 7 2.67 21.71 -13.84
N THR A 8 3.99 21.85 -13.72
CA THR A 8 4.85 20.79 -13.21
C THR A 8 4.38 20.41 -11.81
N THR A 9 4.18 19.11 -11.59
CA THR A 9 3.77 18.58 -10.30
C THR A 9 5.00 18.10 -9.54
N VAL A 10 5.07 18.38 -8.24
CA VAL A 10 6.18 18.02 -7.36
C VAL A 10 5.71 17.24 -6.15
N ILE A 11 6.58 16.38 -5.62
CA ILE A 11 6.41 15.75 -4.30
C ILE A 11 7.26 16.54 -3.31
N VAL A 12 6.64 17.20 -2.33
CA VAL A 12 7.37 18.04 -1.36
C VAL A 12 7.89 17.25 -0.17
N ALA A 13 7.11 16.28 0.31
CA ALA A 13 7.53 15.31 1.33
C ALA A 13 6.66 14.06 1.29
N GLY A 14 7.08 13.04 2.01
CA GLY A 14 6.29 11.85 2.27
C GLY A 14 6.64 11.23 3.62
N ALA A 15 5.72 10.41 4.12
CA ALA A 15 5.92 9.61 5.31
C ALA A 15 5.18 8.28 5.17
N ARG A 16 5.71 7.25 5.83
CA ARG A 16 5.05 5.96 6.00
C ARG A 16 5.13 5.49 7.43
N THR A 17 4.17 4.67 7.84
CA THR A 17 4.31 3.88 9.07
C THR A 17 5.39 2.81 8.86
N PRO A 18 5.98 2.26 9.93
CA PRO A 18 6.64 0.97 9.80
C PRO A 18 5.58 -0.07 9.42
N PHE A 19 5.98 -1.10 8.68
CA PHE A 19 5.09 -2.18 8.27
C PHE A 19 5.06 -3.28 9.33
N GLY A 20 3.85 -3.59 9.80
CA GLY A 20 3.58 -4.72 10.68
C GLY A 20 3.34 -6.00 9.87
N ARG A 21 3.58 -7.16 10.47
CA ARG A 21 3.16 -8.45 9.90
C ARG A 21 1.72 -8.77 10.31
N LEU A 22 1.09 -9.70 9.60
CA LEU A 22 -0.22 -10.26 9.96
C LEU A 22 -0.28 -10.64 11.45
N LEU A 23 -1.27 -10.10 12.17
CA LEU A 23 -1.48 -10.30 13.61
C LEU A 23 -0.27 -9.89 14.47
N GLY A 24 0.58 -9.00 13.95
CA GLY A 24 1.77 -8.45 14.60
C GLY A 24 1.49 -7.21 15.44
N SER A 25 2.47 -6.30 15.49
CA SER A 25 2.42 -5.11 16.36
C SER A 25 1.29 -4.13 16.02
N LEU A 26 0.85 -4.09 14.75
CA LEU A 26 -0.17 -3.14 14.27
C LEU A 26 -1.60 -3.72 14.23
N LYS A 27 -1.83 -4.93 14.75
CA LYS A 27 -3.12 -5.63 14.67
C LYS A 27 -4.34 -4.83 15.17
N ASP A 28 -4.13 -3.95 16.15
CA ASP A 28 -5.20 -3.17 16.79
C ASP A 28 -5.44 -1.82 16.08
N PHE A 29 -4.72 -1.53 14.98
CA PHE A 29 -4.87 -0.34 14.14
C PHE A 29 -5.61 -0.66 12.84
N SER A 30 -6.64 0.13 12.54
CA SER A 30 -7.30 0.06 11.24
C SER A 30 -6.44 0.69 10.15
N GLY A 31 -6.70 0.39 8.88
CA GLY A 31 -6.05 1.08 7.76
C GLY A 31 -6.24 2.59 7.85
N VAL A 32 -7.40 3.05 8.34
CA VAL A 32 -7.70 4.47 8.59
C VAL A 32 -6.77 5.08 9.65
N ASP A 33 -6.51 4.38 10.75
CA ASP A 33 -5.62 4.89 11.81
C ASP A 33 -4.19 5.02 11.30
N LEU A 34 -3.71 4.02 10.56
CA LEU A 34 -2.37 4.03 9.96
C LEU A 34 -2.26 5.12 8.89
N GLY A 35 -3.28 5.29 8.06
CA GLY A 35 -3.37 6.37 7.07
C GLY A 35 -3.31 7.75 7.71
N ALA A 36 -4.01 7.96 8.83
CA ALA A 36 -3.94 9.22 9.57
C ALA A 36 -2.52 9.53 10.06
N VAL A 37 -1.80 8.53 10.59
CA VAL A 37 -0.39 8.68 11.00
C VAL A 37 0.50 9.05 9.81
N ALA A 38 0.34 8.38 8.67
CA ALA A 38 1.13 8.68 7.47
C ALA A 38 0.85 10.08 6.91
N ILE A 39 -0.42 10.50 6.85
CA ILE A 39 -0.81 11.84 6.39
C ILE A 39 -0.24 12.91 7.32
N GLN A 40 -0.42 12.76 8.63
CA GLN A 40 0.12 13.70 9.62
C GLN A 40 1.65 13.81 9.49
N GLY A 41 2.33 12.67 9.40
CA GLY A 41 3.78 12.64 9.21
C GLY A 41 4.26 13.32 7.93
N ALA A 42 3.52 13.15 6.82
CA ALA A 42 3.85 13.78 5.54
C ALA A 42 3.67 15.31 5.61
N LEU A 43 2.59 15.79 6.23
CA LEU A 43 2.35 17.22 6.43
C LEU A 43 3.41 17.84 7.34
N GLU A 44 3.71 17.22 8.49
CA GLU A 44 4.74 17.68 9.42
C GLU A 44 6.12 17.78 8.76
N LYS A 45 6.53 16.76 7.98
CA LYS A 45 7.80 16.76 7.25
C LYS A 45 7.84 17.78 6.11
N SER A 46 6.71 18.05 5.46
CA SER A 46 6.63 19.02 4.37
C SER A 46 6.66 20.48 4.84
N GLY A 47 6.25 20.75 6.08
CA GLY A 47 5.99 22.10 6.56
C GLY A 47 4.73 22.75 5.97
N VAL A 48 3.97 22.04 5.13
CA VAL A 48 2.70 22.51 4.57
C VAL A 48 1.62 22.39 5.65
N PRO A 49 0.94 23.50 6.01
CA PRO A 49 -0.13 23.45 6.99
C PRO A 49 -1.34 22.71 6.42
N ALA A 50 -2.05 21.95 7.28
CA ALA A 50 -3.22 21.17 6.88
C ALA A 50 -4.33 22.00 6.22
N SER A 51 -4.39 23.31 6.52
CA SER A 51 -5.34 24.26 5.91
C SER A 51 -5.08 24.57 4.45
N GLU A 52 -3.87 24.29 3.93
CA GLU A 52 -3.56 24.47 2.51
C GLU A 52 -3.95 23.23 1.67
N VAL A 53 -4.27 22.10 2.30
CA VAL A 53 -4.67 20.88 1.57
C VAL A 53 -6.05 21.08 0.94
N GLN A 54 -6.13 20.86 -0.37
CA GLN A 54 -7.37 21.07 -1.13
C GLN A 54 -8.06 19.76 -1.54
N TYR A 55 -7.32 18.64 -1.53
CA TYR A 55 -7.87 17.32 -1.85
C TYR A 55 -7.07 16.20 -1.18
N VAL A 56 -7.72 15.08 -0.85
CA VAL A 56 -7.05 13.88 -0.33
C VAL A 56 -7.44 12.64 -1.13
N ILE A 57 -6.45 11.87 -1.59
CA ILE A 57 -6.65 10.61 -2.31
C ILE A 57 -5.91 9.49 -1.57
N MET A 58 -6.64 8.53 -1.00
CA MET A 58 -6.02 7.37 -0.35
C MET A 58 -6.48 6.07 -1.02
N GLY A 59 -5.52 5.25 -1.40
CA GLY A 59 -5.75 3.89 -1.83
C GLY A 59 -6.03 2.94 -0.66
N GLN A 60 -7.09 2.13 -0.75
CA GLN A 60 -7.36 1.03 0.18
C GLN A 60 -8.13 -0.07 -0.55
N VAL A 61 -7.66 -1.31 -0.45
CA VAL A 61 -8.26 -2.46 -1.14
C VAL A 61 -9.33 -3.08 -0.24
N LEU A 62 -8.96 -3.44 0.99
CA LEU A 62 -9.83 -4.16 1.92
C LEU A 62 -10.70 -3.15 2.69
N THR A 63 -11.87 -2.86 2.11
CA THR A 63 -12.79 -1.84 2.63
C THR A 63 -13.99 -2.41 3.39
N ALA A 64 -14.18 -3.74 3.42
CA ALA A 64 -15.27 -4.34 4.17
C ALA A 64 -15.09 -4.10 5.67
N GLY A 65 -16.06 -3.45 6.29
CA GLY A 65 -16.01 -3.10 7.72
C GLY A 65 -15.19 -1.84 8.05
N ALA A 66 -14.53 -1.21 7.08
CA ALA A 66 -13.75 0.02 7.29
C ALA A 66 -14.61 1.28 7.53
N GLY A 67 -15.93 1.19 7.37
CA GLY A 67 -16.85 2.32 7.46
C GLY A 67 -16.93 3.14 6.16
N GLN A 68 -17.70 4.24 6.20
CA GLN A 68 -17.88 5.09 5.02
C GLN A 68 -16.60 5.89 4.71
N MET A 69 -16.19 5.90 3.45
CA MET A 69 -15.09 6.74 2.93
C MET A 69 -13.81 6.71 3.79
N PRO A 70 -13.05 5.59 3.81
CA PRO A 70 -11.82 5.46 4.61
C PRO A 70 -10.80 6.58 4.43
N ALA A 71 -10.64 7.13 3.21
CA ALA A 71 -9.78 8.29 2.97
C ALA A 71 -10.24 9.54 3.74
N ARG A 72 -11.56 9.76 3.83
CA ARG A 72 -12.14 10.88 4.60
C ARG A 72 -11.88 10.70 6.08
N GLN A 73 -12.06 9.49 6.60
CA GLN A 73 -11.79 9.20 8.01
C GLN A 73 -10.32 9.45 8.35
N ALA A 74 -9.39 9.02 7.49
CA ALA A 74 -7.96 9.24 7.68
C ALA A 74 -7.58 10.73 7.63
N ALA A 75 -8.12 11.48 6.65
CA ALA A 75 -7.89 12.92 6.52
C ALA A 75 -8.34 13.70 7.78
N ILE A 76 -9.57 13.46 8.25
CA ILE A 76 -10.09 14.12 9.46
C ILE A 76 -9.26 13.75 10.70
N LYS A 77 -8.89 12.47 10.85
CA LYS A 77 -8.05 12.02 11.97
C LYS A 77 -6.64 12.64 11.94
N ALA A 78 -6.12 12.93 10.74
CA ALA A 78 -4.84 13.61 10.55
C ALA A 78 -4.91 15.15 10.73
N GLY A 79 -6.10 15.69 11.05
CA GLY A 79 -6.28 17.12 11.28
C GLY A 79 -6.58 17.96 10.04
N ILE A 80 -6.87 17.32 8.89
CA ILE A 80 -7.33 18.04 7.69
C ILE A 80 -8.80 18.48 7.88
N GLY A 81 -9.14 19.67 7.37
CA GLY A 81 -10.44 20.31 7.52
C GLY A 81 -11.62 19.51 6.94
N TRP A 82 -12.82 19.71 7.51
CA TRP A 82 -14.06 19.06 7.08
C TRP A 82 -14.54 19.49 5.69
N ASP A 83 -14.11 20.66 5.25
CA ASP A 83 -14.33 21.28 3.96
C ASP A 83 -13.47 20.69 2.83
N VAL A 84 -12.48 19.86 3.16
CA VAL A 84 -11.61 19.23 2.17
C VAL A 84 -12.29 17.98 1.56
N PRO A 85 -12.45 17.92 0.23
CA PRO A 85 -12.95 16.74 -0.47
C PRO A 85 -11.93 15.59 -0.46
N THR A 86 -12.44 14.36 -0.49
CA THR A 86 -11.60 13.15 -0.38
C THR A 86 -12.09 12.04 -1.30
N LEU A 87 -11.17 11.22 -1.81
CA LEU A 87 -11.44 10.05 -2.63
C LEU A 87 -10.75 8.81 -2.06
N THR A 88 -11.50 7.72 -1.88
CA THR A 88 -10.92 6.38 -1.66
C THR A 88 -10.89 5.66 -3.00
N ILE A 89 -9.73 5.17 -3.42
CA ILE A 89 -9.58 4.40 -4.65
C ILE A 89 -9.15 2.97 -4.37
N ASN A 90 -9.61 2.05 -5.21
CA ASN A 90 -9.14 0.67 -5.22
C ASN A 90 -8.70 0.31 -6.65
N LYS A 91 -7.40 0.04 -6.78
CA LYS A 91 -6.74 -0.56 -7.94
C LYS A 91 -5.80 -1.68 -7.47
N MET A 92 -6.29 -2.51 -6.55
CA MET A 92 -5.53 -3.59 -5.91
C MET A 92 -4.19 -3.07 -5.36
N CYS A 93 -3.09 -3.79 -5.57
CA CYS A 93 -1.75 -3.42 -5.11
C CYS A 93 -1.28 -2.03 -5.61
N LEU A 94 -1.88 -1.51 -6.68
CA LEU A 94 -1.49 -0.23 -7.29
C LEU A 94 -2.18 0.98 -6.64
N SER A 95 -3.15 0.77 -5.75
CA SER A 95 -4.01 1.84 -5.22
C SER A 95 -3.22 3.04 -4.67
N GLY A 96 -2.13 2.79 -3.94
CA GLY A 96 -1.31 3.87 -3.37
C GLY A 96 -0.55 4.70 -4.41
N ILE A 97 0.05 4.06 -5.40
CA ILE A 97 0.80 4.77 -6.46
C ILE A 97 -0.13 5.44 -7.46
N ASP A 98 -1.29 4.84 -7.74
CA ASP A 98 -2.30 5.45 -8.60
C ASP A 98 -2.94 6.68 -7.96
N ALA A 99 -3.00 6.76 -6.62
CA ALA A 99 -3.44 7.97 -5.93
C ALA A 99 -2.52 9.16 -6.24
N ILE A 100 -1.20 8.92 -6.31
CA ILE A 100 -0.21 9.94 -6.68
C ILE A 100 -0.38 10.34 -8.15
N ALA A 101 -0.59 9.37 -9.04
CA ALA A 101 -0.85 9.64 -10.46
C ALA A 101 -2.15 10.45 -10.68
N LEU A 102 -3.20 10.17 -9.90
CA LEU A 102 -4.44 10.97 -9.93
C LEU A 102 -4.22 12.38 -9.39
N ALA A 103 -3.42 12.55 -8.34
CA ALA A 103 -3.06 13.87 -7.83
C ALA A 103 -2.32 14.71 -8.88
N ASP A 104 -1.32 14.13 -9.56
CA ASP A 104 -0.64 14.76 -10.71
C ASP A 104 -1.62 15.17 -11.80
N GLN A 105 -2.55 14.29 -12.17
CA GLN A 105 -3.54 14.62 -13.20
C GLN A 105 -4.45 15.78 -12.81
N LEU A 106 -4.91 15.83 -11.56
CA LEU A 106 -5.75 16.92 -11.05
C LEU A 106 -5.00 18.25 -10.99
N ILE A 107 -3.74 18.23 -10.54
CA ILE A 107 -2.89 19.42 -10.48
C ILE A 107 -2.59 19.94 -11.87
N ARG A 108 -2.19 19.07 -12.79
CA ARG A 108 -1.93 19.46 -14.18
C ARG A 108 -3.16 19.99 -14.91
N ALA A 109 -4.34 19.50 -14.54
CA ALA A 109 -5.62 19.99 -15.05
C ALA A 109 -5.99 21.38 -14.49
N GLY A 110 -5.29 21.87 -13.46
CA GLY A 110 -5.56 23.15 -12.80
C GLY A 110 -6.75 23.10 -11.83
N GLU A 111 -7.15 21.91 -11.39
CA GLU A 111 -8.27 21.73 -10.45
C GLU A 111 -7.84 22.00 -9.00
N PHE A 112 -6.60 21.63 -8.65
CA PHE A 112 -6.03 21.79 -7.31
C PHE A 112 -4.52 22.09 -7.39
N ASP A 113 -3.97 22.67 -6.34
CA ASP A 113 -2.54 22.98 -6.17
C ASP A 113 -1.87 22.16 -5.07
N VAL A 114 -2.63 21.65 -4.10
CA VAL A 114 -2.09 20.88 -2.95
C VAL A 114 -2.99 19.68 -2.68
N VAL A 115 -2.44 18.50 -2.92
CA VAL A 115 -3.14 17.22 -2.77
C VAL A 115 -2.32 16.28 -1.90
N VAL A 116 -2.95 15.68 -0.89
CA VAL A 116 -2.36 14.55 -0.17
C VAL A 116 -2.74 13.27 -0.90
N ALA A 117 -1.75 12.45 -1.24
CA ALA A 117 -1.95 11.20 -1.97
C ALA A 117 -1.21 10.04 -1.30
N GLY A 118 -1.78 8.85 -1.30
CA GLY A 118 -1.13 7.71 -0.66
C GLY A 118 -1.94 6.43 -0.66
N GLY A 119 -1.56 5.49 0.21
CA GLY A 119 -2.26 4.24 0.44
C GLY A 119 -2.25 3.85 1.91
N GLN A 120 -3.28 3.11 2.33
CA GLN A 120 -3.42 2.63 3.69
C GLN A 120 -4.06 1.24 3.67
N GLU A 121 -3.56 0.33 4.50
CA GLU A 121 -4.12 -1.01 4.58
C GLU A 121 -3.93 -1.62 5.97
N SER A 122 -4.91 -2.41 6.41
CA SER A 122 -4.79 -3.29 7.57
C SER A 122 -5.36 -4.64 7.17
N MET A 123 -4.49 -5.50 6.63
CA MET A 123 -4.87 -6.84 6.22
C MET A 123 -5.26 -7.69 7.44
N THR A 124 -4.69 -7.40 8.62
CA THR A 124 -5.06 -8.04 9.88
C THR A 124 -6.51 -7.78 10.29
N GLN A 125 -7.07 -6.60 10.00
CA GLN A 125 -8.44 -6.25 10.37
C GLN A 125 -9.48 -6.64 9.31
N ALA A 126 -9.08 -7.32 8.24
CA ALA A 126 -10.03 -7.85 7.26
C ALA A 126 -10.99 -8.84 7.93
N PRO A 127 -12.32 -8.64 7.82
CA PRO A 127 -13.29 -9.53 8.45
C PRO A 127 -13.42 -10.85 7.70
N HIS A 128 -14.10 -11.81 8.32
CA HIS A 128 -14.74 -12.88 7.55
C HIS A 128 -16.15 -12.45 7.14
N LEU A 129 -16.56 -12.83 5.93
CA LEU A 129 -17.85 -12.51 5.32
C LEU A 129 -18.77 -13.72 5.37
N LEU A 130 -20.04 -13.49 5.71
CA LEU A 130 -21.10 -14.50 5.64
C LEU A 130 -22.06 -14.15 4.50
N GLN A 131 -21.69 -14.52 3.27
CA GLN A 131 -22.45 -14.19 2.06
C GLN A 131 -23.84 -14.84 2.08
N GLY A 132 -24.86 -14.11 1.61
CA GLY A 132 -26.26 -14.58 1.65
C GLY A 132 -26.95 -14.45 3.00
N SER A 133 -26.26 -14.04 4.07
CA SER A 133 -26.83 -13.86 5.42
C SER A 133 -28.04 -12.92 5.43
N ARG A 134 -28.05 -11.87 4.60
CA ARG A 134 -29.17 -10.93 4.51
C ARG A 134 -30.49 -11.58 4.09
N SER A 135 -30.44 -12.63 3.24
CA SER A 135 -31.61 -13.41 2.84
C SER A 135 -31.89 -14.61 3.75
N GLY A 136 -30.98 -14.93 4.67
CA GLY A 136 -31.04 -16.09 5.55
C GLY A 136 -30.58 -17.40 4.90
N PHE A 137 -30.23 -18.37 5.74
CA PHE A 137 -29.88 -19.74 5.33
C PHE A 137 -31.00 -20.69 5.75
N LYS A 138 -31.59 -21.41 4.80
CA LYS A 138 -32.76 -22.26 5.08
C LYS A 138 -32.41 -23.57 5.80
N TYR A 139 -31.35 -24.25 5.36
CA TYR A 139 -30.89 -25.53 5.90
C TYR A 139 -29.49 -25.85 5.34
N GLY A 140 -28.64 -26.49 6.15
CA GLY A 140 -27.30 -26.93 5.74
C GLY A 140 -26.15 -26.02 6.21
N ASN A 141 -24.92 -26.42 5.89
CA ASN A 141 -23.71 -25.68 6.23
C ASN A 141 -23.60 -24.38 5.42
N THR A 142 -22.97 -23.37 6.00
CA THR A 142 -22.62 -22.12 5.33
C THR A 142 -21.14 -21.81 5.51
N GLU A 143 -20.54 -21.22 4.49
CA GLU A 143 -19.14 -20.83 4.48
C GLU A 143 -18.95 -19.43 5.07
N LEU A 144 -17.86 -19.24 5.82
CA LEU A 144 -17.33 -17.93 6.20
C LEU A 144 -16.14 -17.62 5.29
N THR A 145 -16.36 -16.72 4.34
CA THR A 145 -15.34 -16.32 3.36
C THR A 145 -14.34 -15.36 4.02
N ASP A 146 -13.04 -15.61 3.91
CA ASP A 146 -12.01 -14.64 4.32
C ASP A 146 -12.01 -13.44 3.35
N HIS A 147 -12.29 -12.22 3.83
CA HIS A 147 -12.33 -11.00 3.00
C HIS A 147 -10.98 -10.67 2.37
N MET A 148 -9.89 -10.83 3.12
CA MET A 148 -8.55 -10.55 2.63
C MET A 148 -8.18 -11.49 1.49
N ALA A 149 -8.48 -12.78 1.66
CA ALA A 149 -8.27 -13.75 0.60
C ALA A 149 -9.14 -13.41 -0.62
N PHE A 150 -10.44 -13.21 -0.42
CA PHE A 150 -11.42 -13.06 -1.49
C PHE A 150 -11.27 -11.75 -2.29
N ASP A 151 -11.19 -10.59 -1.62
CA ASP A 151 -11.17 -9.28 -2.28
C ASP A 151 -9.74 -8.75 -2.54
N GLY A 152 -8.72 -9.38 -1.96
CA GLY A 152 -7.32 -8.93 -2.08
C GLY A 152 -6.36 -9.92 -2.73
N LEU A 153 -6.56 -11.23 -2.57
CA LEU A 153 -5.55 -12.25 -2.90
C LEU A 153 -6.07 -13.41 -3.77
N HIS A 154 -7.27 -13.30 -4.34
CA HIS A 154 -7.89 -14.32 -5.19
C HIS A 154 -8.16 -13.73 -6.58
N ASP A 155 -7.72 -14.43 -7.62
CA ASP A 155 -8.02 -14.02 -8.99
C ASP A 155 -9.46 -14.39 -9.36
N ALA A 156 -10.29 -13.38 -9.59
CA ALA A 156 -11.70 -13.55 -9.89
C ALA A 156 -11.97 -14.27 -11.23
N PHE A 157 -10.98 -14.35 -12.12
CA PHE A 157 -11.15 -14.93 -13.46
C PHE A 157 -10.71 -16.39 -13.55
N THR A 158 -9.65 -16.76 -12.83
CA THR A 158 -9.11 -18.14 -12.79
C THR A 158 -9.50 -18.92 -11.54
N ASP A 159 -10.20 -18.29 -10.60
CA ASP A 159 -10.71 -18.89 -9.36
C ASP A 159 -9.62 -19.58 -8.53
N GLN A 160 -8.52 -18.88 -8.32
CA GLN A 160 -7.39 -19.37 -7.52
C GLN A 160 -6.66 -18.22 -6.81
N PRO A 161 -5.91 -18.54 -5.73
CA PRO A 161 -5.08 -17.56 -5.06
C PRO A 161 -4.01 -16.97 -5.98
N MET A 162 -3.62 -15.72 -5.74
CA MET A 162 -2.65 -15.01 -6.57
C MET A 162 -1.27 -15.69 -6.61
N GLY A 163 -0.88 -16.37 -5.54
CA GLY A 163 0.34 -17.18 -5.54
C GLY A 163 0.26 -18.41 -6.44
N ALA A 164 -0.90 -19.06 -6.54
CA ALA A 164 -1.12 -20.17 -7.47
C ALA A 164 -1.13 -19.69 -8.92
N LEU A 165 -1.74 -18.53 -9.20
CA LEU A 165 -1.66 -17.92 -10.53
C LEU A 165 -0.20 -17.56 -10.89
N THR A 166 0.57 -17.06 -9.92
CA THR A 166 1.99 -16.72 -10.13
C THR A 166 2.82 -17.96 -10.43
N GLU A 167 2.62 -19.06 -9.68
CA GLU A 167 3.23 -20.37 -9.96
C GLU A 167 2.97 -20.83 -11.39
N GLN A 168 1.72 -20.72 -11.85
CA GLN A 168 1.36 -21.11 -13.21
C GLN A 168 2.08 -20.28 -14.28
N GLY A 169 2.33 -19.00 -14.02
CA GLY A 169 3.15 -18.18 -14.92
C GLY A 169 4.63 -18.54 -14.89
N ASN A 170 5.16 -18.91 -13.71
CA ASN A 170 6.55 -19.33 -13.56
C ASN A 170 6.90 -20.58 -14.39
N ASP A 171 5.91 -21.44 -14.68
CA ASP A 171 6.07 -22.61 -15.57
C ASP A 171 6.53 -22.21 -16.99
N LYS A 172 6.24 -20.98 -17.42
CA LYS A 172 6.61 -20.44 -18.73
C LYS A 172 7.91 -19.64 -18.69
N ASP A 173 8.08 -18.83 -17.65
CA ASP A 173 9.19 -17.86 -17.55
C ASP A 173 10.50 -18.50 -17.04
N GLY A 174 10.43 -19.68 -16.43
CA GLY A 174 11.60 -20.51 -16.12
C GLY A 174 12.44 -20.03 -14.93
N PHE A 175 11.88 -19.23 -14.02
CA PHE A 175 12.56 -18.82 -12.79
C PHE A 175 12.71 -20.01 -11.84
N THR A 176 13.95 -20.37 -11.51
CA THR A 176 14.19 -21.49 -10.59
C THR A 176 13.86 -21.11 -9.15
N ARG A 177 13.63 -22.12 -8.30
CA ARG A 177 13.44 -21.94 -6.85
C ARG A 177 14.64 -21.25 -6.22
N GLU A 178 15.84 -21.65 -6.60
CA GLU A 178 17.10 -21.13 -6.08
C GLU A 178 17.24 -19.64 -6.40
N GLN A 179 16.89 -19.21 -7.63
CA GLN A 179 16.91 -17.80 -8.02
C GLN A 179 15.92 -16.96 -7.20
N GLN A 180 14.73 -17.50 -6.94
CA GLN A 180 13.72 -16.84 -6.10
C GLN A 180 14.20 -16.69 -4.65
N ASP A 181 14.79 -17.74 -4.09
CA ASP A 181 15.33 -17.74 -2.73
C ASP A 181 16.56 -16.82 -2.59
N GLU A 182 17.47 -16.81 -3.57
CA GLU A 182 18.60 -15.88 -3.61
C GLU A 182 18.14 -14.42 -3.64
N PHE A 183 17.13 -14.11 -4.47
CA PHE A 183 16.56 -12.78 -4.54
C PHE A 183 15.91 -12.37 -3.21
N ALA A 184 15.13 -13.26 -2.60
CA ALA A 184 14.46 -13.00 -1.32
C ALA A 184 15.46 -12.83 -0.16
N ALA A 185 16.49 -13.66 -0.09
CA ALA A 185 17.56 -13.52 0.90
C ALA A 185 18.29 -12.17 0.75
N ARG A 186 18.63 -11.80 -0.49
CA ARG A 186 19.23 -10.49 -0.79
C ARG A 186 18.30 -9.33 -0.39
N SER A 187 16.99 -9.46 -0.64
CA SER A 187 16.00 -8.44 -0.24
C SER A 187 16.02 -8.19 1.28
N HIS A 188 15.97 -9.26 2.09
CA HIS A 188 16.06 -9.16 3.55
C HIS A 188 17.38 -8.55 4.03
N GLN A 189 18.50 -8.95 3.45
CA GLN A 189 19.82 -8.44 3.81
C GLN A 189 19.97 -6.94 3.49
N LEU A 190 19.46 -6.50 2.33
CA LEU A 190 19.46 -5.09 1.95
C LEU A 190 18.56 -4.26 2.86
N ALA A 191 17.36 -4.75 3.18
CA ALA A 191 16.44 -4.06 4.08
C ALA A 191 17.01 -3.96 5.51
N ALA A 192 17.64 -5.03 6.02
CA ALA A 192 18.31 -4.99 7.32
C ALA A 192 19.51 -4.02 7.34
N ALA A 193 20.29 -3.98 6.26
CA ALA A 193 21.38 -3.02 6.12
C ALA A 193 20.87 -1.58 6.03
N ALA A 194 19.74 -1.35 5.35
CA ALA A 194 19.10 -0.04 5.25
C ALA A 194 18.64 0.48 6.61
N TRP A 195 17.98 -0.35 7.42
CA TRP A 195 17.64 -0.01 8.82
C TRP A 195 18.88 0.27 9.67
N LYS A 196 19.87 -0.62 9.64
CA LYS A 196 21.12 -0.46 10.38
C LYS A 196 21.85 0.85 10.03
N ASN A 197 21.77 1.28 8.77
CA ASN A 197 22.46 2.46 8.26
C ASN A 197 21.58 3.73 8.28
N GLY A 198 20.38 3.69 8.85
CA GLY A 198 19.47 4.84 8.98
C GLY A 198 18.90 5.34 7.64
N VAL A 199 18.82 4.48 6.61
CA VAL A 199 18.28 4.86 5.29
C VAL A 199 16.78 5.19 5.37
N PHE A 200 16.07 4.59 6.32
CA PHE A 200 14.63 4.77 6.51
C PHE A 200 14.26 5.87 7.52
N ASP A 201 15.25 6.45 8.22
CA ASP A 201 15.03 7.45 9.29
C ASP A 201 14.19 8.64 8.81
N ASP A 202 14.36 9.05 7.54
CA ASP A 202 13.70 10.21 6.97
C ASP A 202 12.28 9.91 6.46
N GLU A 203 11.93 8.65 6.15
CA GLU A 203 10.61 8.29 5.58
C GLU A 203 9.66 7.65 6.60
N VAL A 204 10.16 7.03 7.68
CA VAL A 204 9.32 6.33 8.66
C VAL A 204 8.90 7.25 9.80
N VAL A 205 7.60 7.26 10.10
CA VAL A 205 7.04 7.92 11.30
C VAL A 205 6.57 6.87 12.31
N PRO A 206 6.98 6.95 13.58
CA PRO A 206 6.61 5.95 14.59
C PRO A 206 5.09 5.84 14.80
N VAL A 207 4.61 4.62 15.04
CA VAL A 207 3.24 4.37 15.51
C VAL A 207 3.25 4.18 17.02
N SER A 208 2.52 5.03 17.74
CA SER A 208 2.42 5.00 19.19
C SER A 208 1.35 4.00 19.62
N ILE A 209 1.75 2.82 20.12
CA ILE A 209 0.86 1.71 20.49
C ILE A 209 0.39 1.88 21.95
N PRO A 210 -0.89 2.19 22.20
CA PRO A 210 -1.40 2.40 23.56
C PRO A 210 -1.24 1.15 24.42
N GLN A 211 -0.83 1.34 25.68
CA GLN A 211 -0.73 0.27 26.66
C GLN A 211 -1.84 0.41 27.70
N ARG A 212 -2.35 -0.71 28.21
CA ARG A 212 -3.32 -0.70 29.33
C ARG A 212 -2.74 -0.03 30.58
N LYS A 213 -1.41 -0.12 30.77
CA LYS A 213 -0.66 0.50 31.86
C LYS A 213 0.72 0.93 31.34
N GLY A 214 1.18 2.11 31.75
CA GLY A 214 2.48 2.66 31.32
C GLY A 214 2.38 3.49 30.04
N ASP A 215 3.53 3.98 29.59
CA ASP A 215 3.63 4.81 28.39
C ASP A 215 3.41 3.97 27.11
N PRO A 216 2.92 4.59 26.01
CA PRO A 216 2.78 3.92 24.73
C PRO A 216 4.10 3.35 24.22
N ILE A 217 4.06 2.16 23.62
CA ILE A 217 5.21 1.57 22.95
C ILE A 217 5.35 2.25 21.59
N GLN A 218 6.52 2.81 21.31
CA GLN A 218 6.82 3.36 19.99
C GLN A 218 7.22 2.21 19.07
N PHE A 219 6.40 1.96 18.04
CA PHE A 219 6.74 1.04 16.96
C PHE A 219 7.42 1.82 15.85
N THR A 220 8.71 1.58 15.66
CA THR A 220 9.61 2.45 14.87
C THR A 220 10.26 1.77 13.68
N GLU A 221 10.23 0.44 13.61
CA GLU A 221 10.96 -0.36 12.60
C GLU A 221 10.04 -1.41 11.98
N ASP A 222 10.30 -1.77 10.72
CA ASP A 222 9.51 -2.80 10.01
C ASP A 222 9.68 -4.18 10.66
N GLU A 223 8.57 -4.83 11.05
CA GLU A 223 8.59 -6.08 11.83
C GLU A 223 8.99 -7.31 11.00
N GLY A 224 8.83 -7.24 9.67
CA GLY A 224 8.95 -8.38 8.78
C GLY A 224 10.38 -8.79 8.39
N ILE A 225 11.40 -8.01 8.74
CA ILE A 225 12.76 -8.17 8.18
C ILE A 225 13.58 -9.17 8.99
N ARG A 226 14.19 -10.14 8.30
CA ARG A 226 15.04 -11.18 8.88
C ARG A 226 16.47 -11.06 8.37
N ALA A 227 17.32 -10.35 9.11
CA ALA A 227 18.69 -10.01 8.68
C ALA A 227 19.57 -11.21 8.30
N ASN A 228 19.37 -12.36 8.97
CA ASN A 228 20.19 -13.56 8.80
C ASN A 228 19.65 -14.52 7.74
N THR A 229 18.64 -14.13 6.96
CA THR A 229 18.09 -14.97 5.90
C THR A 229 19.14 -15.25 4.83
N THR A 230 19.31 -16.53 4.48
CA THR A 230 20.16 -17.03 3.39
C THR A 230 19.35 -17.86 2.40
N ALA A 231 19.82 -17.99 1.16
CA ALA A 231 19.18 -18.86 0.16
C ALA A 231 19.05 -20.31 0.67
N GLU A 232 20.07 -20.81 1.37
CA GLU A 232 20.03 -22.14 2.01
C GLU A 232 18.91 -22.25 3.05
N SER A 233 18.78 -21.25 3.94
CA SER A 233 17.71 -21.25 4.95
C SER A 233 16.32 -21.20 4.33
N LEU A 234 16.18 -20.52 3.19
CA LEU A 234 14.94 -20.43 2.44
C LEU A 234 14.65 -21.72 1.66
N GLY A 235 15.68 -22.40 1.15
CA GLY A 235 15.56 -23.68 0.42
C GLY A 235 14.88 -24.79 1.25
N GLY A 236 15.01 -24.73 2.58
CA GLY A 236 14.32 -25.64 3.49
C GLY A 236 12.80 -25.43 3.61
N LEU A 237 12.25 -24.33 3.07
CA LEU A 237 10.82 -24.02 3.16
C LEU A 237 10.01 -24.83 2.13
N ARG A 238 8.82 -25.26 2.58
CA ARG A 238 7.86 -25.97 1.74
C ARG A 238 7.18 -24.99 0.76
N PRO A 239 6.90 -25.43 -0.48
CA PRO A 239 6.04 -24.70 -1.41
C PRO A 239 4.68 -24.37 -0.80
N ALA A 240 4.17 -23.17 -1.07
CA ALA A 240 2.97 -22.64 -0.44
C ALA A 240 1.67 -22.94 -1.20
N PHE A 241 1.74 -23.06 -2.53
CA PHE A 241 0.53 -23.08 -3.39
C PHE A 241 0.32 -24.40 -4.14
N ARG A 242 1.39 -25.16 -4.43
CA ARG A 242 1.31 -26.52 -5.00
C ARG A 242 2.54 -27.34 -4.60
N LYS A 243 2.45 -28.68 -4.68
CA LYS A 243 3.45 -29.61 -4.13
C LYS A 243 4.85 -29.45 -4.75
N ASP A 244 4.91 -29.16 -6.04
CA ASP A 244 6.09 -28.97 -6.87
C ASP A 244 6.38 -27.49 -7.18
N GLY A 245 5.74 -26.58 -6.44
CA GLY A 245 5.88 -25.14 -6.66
C GLY A 245 7.21 -24.58 -6.20
N THR A 246 7.55 -23.40 -6.71
CA THR A 246 8.76 -22.65 -6.35
C THR A 246 8.52 -21.57 -5.30
N ILE A 247 7.27 -21.12 -5.14
CA ILE A 247 6.89 -20.05 -4.24
C ILE A 247 6.69 -20.61 -2.83
N THR A 248 7.35 -19.96 -1.87
CA THR A 248 7.27 -20.26 -0.44
C THR A 248 6.97 -19.00 0.36
N ALA A 249 6.60 -19.17 1.63
CA ALA A 249 6.44 -18.04 2.54
C ALA A 249 7.71 -17.20 2.74
N GLY A 250 8.89 -17.69 2.32
CA GLY A 250 10.16 -16.98 2.45
C GLY A 250 10.60 -16.24 1.18
N ASN A 251 9.98 -16.53 0.03
CA ASN A 251 10.27 -15.84 -1.24
C ASN A 251 9.04 -15.11 -1.83
N SER A 252 7.93 -15.07 -1.09
CA SER A 252 6.78 -14.21 -1.35
C SER A 252 6.73 -13.01 -0.40
N SER A 253 6.03 -11.94 -0.77
CA SER A 253 5.75 -10.83 0.14
C SER A 253 4.88 -11.27 1.32
N GLN A 254 4.94 -10.51 2.41
CA GLN A 254 4.15 -10.76 3.61
C GLN A 254 2.74 -10.17 3.47
N ILE A 255 1.83 -10.73 4.25
CA ILE A 255 0.58 -10.05 4.60
C ILE A 255 0.94 -9.03 5.68
N SER A 256 0.62 -7.76 5.43
CA SER A 256 1.14 -6.64 6.20
C SER A 256 0.10 -5.57 6.48
N ASP A 257 0.33 -4.83 7.55
CA ASP A 257 -0.42 -3.64 7.94
C ASP A 257 0.48 -2.41 7.82
N GLY A 258 -0.03 -1.32 7.26
CA GLY A 258 0.70 -0.05 7.20
C GLY A 258 0.07 0.96 6.24
N ALA A 259 0.66 2.15 6.22
CA ALA A 259 0.24 3.22 5.32
C ALA A 259 1.42 4.08 4.89
N ALA A 260 1.27 4.76 3.75
CA ALA A 260 2.19 5.74 3.24
C ALA A 260 1.41 6.89 2.59
N ALA A 261 1.88 8.13 2.78
CA ALA A 261 1.30 9.32 2.17
C ALA A 261 2.41 10.27 1.71
N VAL A 262 2.11 11.02 0.65
CA VAL A 262 2.93 12.11 0.12
C VAL A 262 2.11 13.37 -0.01
N VAL A 263 2.76 14.51 0.10
CA VAL A 263 2.19 15.82 -0.23
C VAL A 263 2.62 16.15 -1.66
N VAL A 264 1.65 16.23 -2.55
CA VAL A 264 1.82 16.53 -3.98
C VAL A 264 1.35 17.95 -4.23
N MET A 265 2.16 18.75 -4.92
CA MET A 265 1.86 20.15 -5.15
C MET A 265 2.12 20.58 -6.60
N SER A 266 1.43 21.62 -7.05
CA SER A 266 1.92 22.39 -8.20
C SER A 266 3.25 23.06 -7.81
N LYS A 267 4.21 23.08 -8.73
CA LYS A 267 5.51 23.70 -8.49
C LYS A 267 5.38 25.18 -8.15
N ALA A 268 4.47 25.88 -8.84
CA ALA A 268 4.17 27.28 -8.56
C ALA A 268 3.68 27.49 -7.12
N LYS A 269 2.80 26.62 -6.59
CA LYS A 269 2.34 26.73 -5.20
C LYS A 269 3.43 26.35 -4.19
N ALA A 270 4.29 25.39 -4.52
CA ALA A 270 5.45 25.07 -3.70
C ALA A 270 6.41 26.27 -3.56
N GLU A 271 6.65 26.99 -4.66
CA GLU A 271 7.43 28.23 -4.67
C GLU A 271 6.74 29.36 -3.90
N GLU A 272 5.42 29.53 -4.06
CA GLU A 272 4.61 30.51 -3.32
C GLU A 272 4.69 30.29 -1.79
N LEU A 273 4.60 29.04 -1.34
CA LEU A 273 4.69 28.68 0.07
C LEU A 273 6.14 28.58 0.58
N GLY A 274 7.14 28.74 -0.29
CA GLY A 274 8.55 28.66 0.08
C GLY A 274 9.00 27.27 0.54
N VAL A 275 8.33 26.20 0.08
CA VAL A 275 8.68 24.82 0.41
C VAL A 275 9.56 24.19 -0.68
N THR A 276 10.56 23.41 -0.27
CA THR A 276 11.41 22.64 -1.20
C THR A 276 10.76 21.31 -1.56
N TRP A 277 11.11 20.76 -2.73
CA TRP A 277 10.60 19.46 -3.17
C TRP A 277 11.68 18.39 -3.34
N LEU A 278 11.25 17.12 -3.23
CA LEU A 278 12.08 15.92 -3.37
C LEU A 278 12.23 15.50 -4.84
N ALA A 279 11.13 15.60 -5.61
CA ALA A 279 11.07 15.13 -6.99
C ALA A 279 9.99 15.87 -7.79
N GLU A 280 10.21 15.99 -9.10
CA GLU A 280 9.18 16.33 -10.08
C GLU A 280 8.53 15.03 -10.59
N ILE A 281 7.22 15.02 -10.80
CA ILE A 281 6.48 13.86 -11.30
C ILE A 281 6.49 13.89 -12.83
N GLY A 282 7.14 12.89 -13.43
CA GLY A 282 7.13 12.66 -14.87
C GLY A 282 5.94 11.81 -15.33
N ALA A 283 5.96 11.36 -16.58
CA ALA A 283 4.90 10.55 -17.15
C ALA A 283 4.74 9.19 -16.45
N HIS A 284 3.48 8.82 -16.20
CA HIS A 284 3.08 7.52 -15.67
C HIS A 284 2.69 6.52 -16.78
N GLY A 285 3.02 5.25 -16.56
CA GLY A 285 2.65 4.14 -17.44
C GLY A 285 1.57 3.26 -16.82
N VAL A 286 0.51 2.98 -17.57
CA VAL A 286 -0.56 2.06 -17.15
C VAL A 286 -0.84 1.06 -18.27
N VAL A 287 -0.78 -0.23 -17.95
CA VAL A 287 -1.01 -1.35 -18.87
C VAL A 287 -2.02 -2.33 -18.27
N ALA A 288 -2.58 -3.20 -19.10
CA ALA A 288 -3.47 -4.29 -18.72
C ALA A 288 -3.38 -5.42 -19.75
N GLY A 289 -3.74 -6.65 -19.32
CA GLY A 289 -3.87 -7.82 -20.20
C GLY A 289 -2.54 -8.42 -20.65
N PRO A 290 -2.57 -9.43 -21.55
CA PRO A 290 -3.75 -9.98 -22.25
C PRO A 290 -4.61 -10.91 -21.39
N ASP A 291 -4.15 -11.30 -20.21
CA ASP A 291 -4.82 -12.17 -19.24
C ASP A 291 -4.65 -11.61 -17.81
N SER A 292 -4.96 -12.42 -16.78
CA SER A 292 -4.79 -12.03 -15.37
C SER A 292 -3.35 -12.17 -14.85
N SER A 293 -2.36 -12.54 -15.68
CA SER A 293 -0.95 -12.64 -15.28
C SER A 293 -0.31 -11.26 -15.02
N LEU A 294 0.56 -11.20 -14.01
CA LEU A 294 1.13 -9.94 -13.51
C LEU A 294 2.65 -9.83 -13.67
N GLN A 295 3.35 -10.93 -14.00
CA GLN A 295 4.81 -11.04 -13.99
C GLN A 295 5.50 -9.95 -14.83
N ALA A 296 5.03 -9.75 -16.06
CA ALA A 296 5.61 -8.77 -16.99
C ALA A 296 4.99 -7.37 -16.89
N GLN A 297 3.87 -7.20 -16.17
CA GLN A 297 3.11 -5.95 -16.18
C GLN A 297 3.89 -4.76 -15.62
N PRO A 298 4.69 -4.89 -14.53
CA PRO A 298 5.56 -3.81 -14.09
C PRO A 298 6.57 -3.37 -15.16
N ALA A 299 7.20 -4.32 -15.88
CA ALA A 299 8.14 -4.00 -16.94
C ALA A 299 7.46 -3.28 -18.11
N ASN A 300 6.28 -3.76 -18.52
CA ASN A 300 5.47 -3.12 -19.56
C ASN A 300 5.00 -1.71 -19.16
N ALA A 301 4.64 -1.51 -17.89
CA ALA A 301 4.28 -0.20 -17.35
C ALA A 301 5.47 0.77 -17.37
N ILE A 302 6.67 0.30 -16.99
CA ILE A 302 7.90 1.09 -17.06
C ILE A 302 8.20 1.52 -18.51
N ILE A 303 8.15 0.58 -19.46
CA ILE A 303 8.38 0.88 -20.89
C ILE A 303 7.40 1.97 -21.35
N LYS A 304 6.11 1.80 -21.05
CA LYS A 304 5.08 2.78 -21.43
C LYS A 304 5.29 4.15 -20.76
N ALA A 305 5.73 4.19 -19.51
CA ALA A 305 6.06 5.44 -18.82
C ALA A 305 7.24 6.16 -19.51
N CYS A 306 8.31 5.42 -19.79
CA CYS A 306 9.49 5.93 -20.49
C CYS A 306 9.15 6.44 -21.90
N ASP A 307 8.36 5.69 -22.67
CA ASP A 307 7.91 6.09 -24.00
C ASP A 307 7.11 7.40 -23.97
N ARG A 308 6.22 7.57 -22.97
CA ARG A 308 5.45 8.80 -22.78
C ARG A 308 6.32 9.99 -22.38
N GLU A 309 7.38 9.75 -21.62
CA GLU A 309 8.36 10.76 -21.22
C GLU A 309 9.36 11.08 -22.32
N GLY A 310 9.45 10.24 -23.37
CA GLY A 310 10.45 10.38 -24.43
C GLY A 310 11.85 9.95 -24.01
N ILE A 311 11.96 9.05 -23.03
CA ILE A 311 13.24 8.50 -22.54
C ILE A 311 13.32 6.99 -22.78
N ALA A 312 14.53 6.44 -22.81
CA ALA A 312 14.73 4.99 -22.85
C ALA A 312 14.82 4.40 -21.43
N PRO A 313 14.24 3.23 -21.15
CA PRO A 313 14.47 2.50 -19.92
C PRO A 313 15.97 2.19 -19.77
N ARG A 314 16.60 2.64 -18.69
CA ARG A 314 18.01 2.32 -18.43
C ARG A 314 18.12 1.00 -17.68
N THR A 315 18.89 0.06 -18.21
CA THR A 315 19.33 -1.11 -17.44
C THR A 315 20.44 -0.70 -16.48
N SER A 316 20.34 -1.13 -15.22
CA SER A 316 21.14 -0.64 -14.08
C SER A 316 22.64 -0.95 -14.13
N THR A 317 23.18 -1.42 -15.25
CA THR A 317 24.61 -1.76 -15.43
C THR A 317 25.46 -0.59 -15.94
N SER A 318 24.88 0.53 -16.39
CA SER A 318 25.66 1.60 -17.05
C SER A 318 25.95 2.88 -16.24
N SER A 319 25.50 3.00 -14.97
CA SER A 319 25.75 4.24 -14.21
C SER A 319 26.02 4.03 -12.71
N ARG A 320 27.20 3.48 -12.38
CA ARG A 320 27.79 3.63 -11.03
C ARG A 320 28.70 4.85 -10.89
N SER A 321 28.79 5.71 -11.91
CA SER A 321 29.80 6.78 -11.97
C SER A 321 29.42 8.12 -11.32
N THR A 322 28.19 8.36 -10.89
CA THR A 322 27.82 9.66 -10.28
C THR A 322 26.78 9.52 -9.19
N ARG A 323 27.12 8.92 -8.04
CA ARG A 323 26.43 9.29 -6.81
C ARG A 323 26.94 10.67 -6.41
N ARG A 324 26.10 11.70 -6.51
CA ARG A 324 26.29 12.92 -5.72
C ARG A 324 26.35 12.49 -4.26
N SER A 325 27.36 12.98 -3.54
CA SER A 325 27.48 12.78 -2.10
C SER A 325 26.18 13.16 -1.40
N PRO A 326 25.75 12.41 -0.37
CA PRO A 326 24.62 12.84 0.44
C PRO A 326 24.93 14.23 1.03
N PRO A 327 23.94 15.15 1.12
CA PRO A 327 24.14 16.39 1.84
C PRO A 327 24.59 16.06 3.27
N SER A 328 25.55 16.85 3.78
CA SER A 328 26.10 16.69 5.12
C SER A 328 24.99 16.60 6.16
N ALA A 329 25.12 15.63 7.07
CA ALA A 329 24.20 15.32 8.17
C ALA A 329 23.49 16.57 8.73
N TRP A 330 22.16 16.53 8.68
CA TRP A 330 21.29 17.54 9.30
C TRP A 330 21.44 17.49 10.83
N PRO A 331 21.49 18.63 11.53
CA PRO A 331 21.72 18.68 12.97
C PRO A 331 20.53 18.11 13.74
N ARG A 332 20.77 17.04 14.52
CA ARG A 332 19.80 16.48 15.46
C ARG A 332 19.61 17.41 16.68
N PRO A 333 18.38 17.67 17.16
CA PRO A 333 18.17 18.32 18.44
C PRO A 333 18.56 17.39 19.59
N SER A 334 19.35 17.89 20.54
CA SER A 334 19.83 17.16 21.71
C SER A 334 18.69 16.92 22.71
N SER A 335 18.38 15.65 23.01
CA SER A 335 17.59 15.28 24.18
C SER A 335 18.41 14.40 25.11
N SER A 336 18.64 14.93 26.31
CA SER A 336 19.20 14.20 27.46
C SER A 336 18.07 13.40 28.13
N ALA A 337 18.17 12.08 28.15
CA ALA A 337 17.30 11.24 28.97
C ALA A 337 18.14 10.29 29.83
N SER A 338 17.95 10.42 31.15
CA SER A 338 18.65 9.65 32.18
C SER A 338 18.13 8.21 32.25
N THR A 339 19.06 7.28 32.30
CA THR A 339 18.87 5.84 32.52
C THR A 339 18.23 5.55 33.87
N ARG A 340 17.15 4.75 33.91
CA ARG A 340 16.79 3.96 35.09
C ARG A 340 16.40 2.53 34.69
N THR A 341 17.24 1.62 35.17
CA THR A 341 17.15 0.16 35.16
C THR A 341 16.11 -0.37 36.14
N ARG A 342 15.38 -1.43 35.78
CA ARG A 342 14.76 -2.44 36.67
C ARG A 342 14.51 -3.72 35.85
N SER A 343 15.35 -4.74 36.00
CA SER A 343 15.27 -5.89 36.93
C SER A 343 14.10 -6.84 36.67
N THR A 344 14.45 -7.99 36.10
CA THR A 344 13.67 -9.18 35.79
C THR A 344 13.14 -9.90 37.04
N SER A 345 11.95 -10.52 36.94
CA SER A 345 11.65 -11.74 37.70
C SER A 345 10.83 -12.73 36.88
N THR A 346 11.35 -13.95 36.85
CA THR A 346 10.86 -15.19 36.25
C THR A 346 9.85 -15.87 37.17
N VAL A 347 8.74 -16.38 36.62
CA VAL A 347 8.00 -17.53 37.18
C VAL A 347 7.40 -18.37 36.04
N ALA A 348 7.68 -19.67 36.06
CA ALA A 348 6.96 -20.78 35.45
C ALA A 348 6.67 -21.80 36.60
N PRO A 349 5.92 -22.93 36.46
CA PRO A 349 5.50 -23.61 35.22
C PRO A 349 4.16 -24.44 35.24
N SER A 350 3.88 -25.12 34.11
CA SER A 350 3.26 -26.48 33.95
C SER A 350 1.70 -26.66 33.89
N PRO A 351 1.16 -27.82 33.39
CA PRO A 351 1.15 -28.30 31.99
C PRO A 351 -0.18 -28.97 31.52
N SER A 352 -0.19 -29.48 30.27
CA SER A 352 -1.10 -30.49 29.65
C SER A 352 -2.51 -30.02 29.22
N VAL A 353 -3.13 -30.44 28.11
CA VAL A 353 -3.32 -31.78 27.55
C VAL A 353 -3.55 -31.72 26.02
N THR A 354 -2.98 -32.70 25.31
CA THR A 354 -3.19 -33.06 23.90
C THR A 354 -4.49 -33.83 23.68
N ARG A 355 -5.19 -33.61 22.57
CA ARG A 355 -5.96 -34.67 21.89
C ARG A 355 -6.14 -34.36 20.40
N SER A 356 -5.71 -35.32 19.59
CA SER A 356 -5.83 -35.42 18.14
C SER A 356 -6.94 -36.42 17.78
N ALA A 357 -7.61 -36.21 16.64
CA ALA A 357 -8.37 -37.23 15.91
C ALA A 357 -8.49 -36.85 14.41
N PRO A 358 -8.67 -37.84 13.50
CA PRO A 358 -8.17 -37.82 12.10
C PRO A 358 -9.28 -37.61 11.03
N PRO A 359 -8.96 -37.64 9.71
CA PRO A 359 -9.71 -36.95 8.62
C PRO A 359 -10.61 -37.89 7.76
N VAL A 360 -11.09 -37.39 6.58
CA VAL A 360 -11.50 -38.07 5.30
C VAL A 360 -12.94 -37.71 4.83
N PRO A 361 -13.33 -37.69 3.52
CA PRO A 361 -12.67 -37.31 2.25
C PRO A 361 -13.52 -36.32 1.37
N ALA A 362 -13.08 -36.12 0.13
CA ALA A 362 -13.49 -35.16 -0.89
C ALA A 362 -14.65 -35.54 -1.85
N SER A 363 -15.24 -34.48 -2.44
CA SER A 363 -15.74 -34.27 -3.83
C SER A 363 -16.98 -35.06 -4.33
N PRO A 364 -17.65 -34.73 -5.49
CA PRO A 364 -17.38 -33.69 -6.50
C PRO A 364 -18.61 -32.89 -7.07
N SER A 365 -18.30 -31.82 -7.82
CA SER A 365 -18.89 -31.33 -9.09
C SER A 365 -20.41 -31.09 -9.26
N THR A 366 -20.80 -29.91 -9.80
CA THR A 366 -21.16 -29.70 -11.23
C THR A 366 -21.86 -28.35 -11.52
N SER A 367 -21.52 -27.80 -12.70
CA SER A 367 -22.34 -27.03 -13.67
C SER A 367 -22.98 -25.69 -13.25
N ARG A 368 -22.51 -24.53 -13.77
CA ARG A 368 -22.68 -23.91 -15.10
C ARG A 368 -23.86 -22.92 -15.19
N SER A 369 -23.57 -21.79 -15.84
CA SER A 369 -24.46 -20.88 -16.60
C SER A 369 -25.37 -19.95 -15.78
N ASN A 370 -25.60 -18.68 -16.12
CA ASN A 370 -25.18 -17.84 -17.24
C ASN A 370 -25.33 -16.36 -16.84
N CYS A 371 -24.45 -15.52 -17.38
CA CYS A 371 -24.63 -14.07 -17.48
C CYS A 371 -25.86 -13.71 -18.32
N SER A 372 -26.48 -12.56 -18.00
CA SER A 372 -26.80 -11.52 -18.97
C SER A 372 -27.21 -10.23 -18.25
N ALA A 373 -26.40 -9.18 -18.39
CA ALA A 373 -26.86 -7.81 -18.23
C ALA A 373 -26.08 -6.93 -19.22
N ALA A 374 -26.78 -6.55 -20.29
CA ALA A 374 -26.35 -5.53 -21.22
C ALA A 374 -26.94 -4.18 -20.77
N ALA A 375 -26.13 -3.13 -20.81
CA ALA A 375 -26.64 -1.76 -20.91
C ALA A 375 -25.61 -0.90 -21.66
N ALA A 376 -26.03 -0.43 -22.83
CA ALA A 376 -25.30 0.51 -23.68
C ALA A 376 -25.41 1.93 -23.12
N VAL A 377 -24.31 2.68 -23.16
CA VAL A 377 -24.27 4.12 -22.89
C VAL A 377 -24.08 4.83 -24.23
N SER A 378 -25.03 5.72 -24.57
CA SER A 378 -24.95 6.62 -25.73
C SER A 378 -24.75 8.07 -25.26
N ALA A 379 -24.06 8.83 -26.08
CA ALA A 379 -23.47 10.13 -25.78
C ALA A 379 -24.47 11.32 -25.77
N ARG A 380 -24.02 12.34 -25.02
CA ARG A 380 -24.36 13.78 -24.90
C ARG A 380 -24.77 14.49 -26.24
N PRO A 381 -25.49 15.64 -26.23
CA PRO A 381 -24.87 16.92 -25.81
C PRO A 381 -25.74 18.07 -25.26
N HIS A 382 -25.02 19.03 -24.65
CA HIS A 382 -25.29 20.45 -24.42
C HIS A 382 -26.57 20.90 -23.68
N CYS A 383 -26.38 21.52 -22.52
CA CYS A 383 -27.30 22.55 -22.02
C CYS A 383 -26.52 23.83 -21.72
N ALA A 384 -26.90 24.89 -22.44
CA ALA A 384 -26.50 26.26 -22.23
C ALA A 384 -27.29 26.86 -21.06
N VAL A 385 -26.62 27.75 -20.33
CA VAL A 385 -27.20 28.64 -19.31
C VAL A 385 -28.02 29.74 -20.00
N PRO A 386 -29.15 30.17 -19.41
CA PRO A 386 -29.60 31.54 -19.57
C PRO A 386 -29.57 32.31 -18.25
N VAL A 387 -29.13 33.54 -18.38
CA VAL A 387 -29.07 34.59 -17.37
C VAL A 387 -30.46 35.16 -17.09
N ASP A 388 -30.62 35.50 -15.81
CA ASP A 388 -31.61 36.28 -15.08
C ASP A 388 -32.49 37.31 -15.84
N ARG A 389 -33.76 37.40 -15.42
CA ARG A 389 -34.56 38.63 -15.48
C ARG A 389 -35.69 38.62 -14.43
N ALA A 390 -35.54 39.53 -13.46
CA ALA A 390 -36.53 39.93 -12.47
C ALA A 390 -37.87 40.41 -13.09
N THR A 391 -38.99 40.14 -12.41
CA THR A 391 -39.92 41.12 -11.78
C THR A 391 -41.31 40.53 -11.50
N ARG A 392 -41.83 40.88 -10.31
CA ARG A 392 -43.17 40.68 -9.71
C ARG A 392 -43.48 39.36 -9.04
#